data_AF-A0A921BFI0-F1
#
_entry.id   AF-A0A921BFI0-F1
#
_cell.length_a   1.000
_cell.length_b   1.000
_cell.length_c   1.000
_cell.angle_alpha   90.00
_cell.angle_beta   90.00
_cell.angle_gamma   90.00
#
_symmetry.space_group_name_H-M   'P 1'
#
loop_
_entity.id
_entity.type
_entity.pdbx_description
1 polymer ?
#
loop_
_entity_poly.entity_id
_entity_poly.type
_entity_poly.pdbx_seq_one_letter_code
_entity_poly.pdbx_strand_id
1 'polypeptide(L)'
;MQSPVITAINISRKFGTGDAAVTAVKDINLKVKQGEFLAITGRSGSGKTTLLNLLGGLDQPTHGQILLQNRDLSDMSDPEMVKLRRQNIGFIFQSFGLLPLLSAYKECGIAITYSRLFMERPKDSCPRNIGTRWPKRQDKPPTI
;
A
#
# COMPACT_ATOMS: atom_id res chain seq x y z
N MET A 1 -21.34 2.68 19.66
CA MET A 1 -19.97 2.14 19.82
C MET A 1 -19.31 2.17 18.45
N GLN A 2 -18.08 2.69 18.31
CA GLN A 2 -17.42 2.77 17.00
C GLN A 2 -16.92 1.39 16.55
N SER A 3 -17.25 1.00 15.32
CA SER A 3 -16.80 -0.25 14.71
C SER A 3 -15.30 -0.20 14.39
N PRO A 4 -14.55 -1.31 14.58
CA PRO A 4 -13.14 -1.37 14.22
C PRO A 4 -12.98 -1.28 12.70
N VAL A 5 -12.04 -0.46 12.24
CA VAL A 5 -11.67 -0.35 10.82
C VAL A 5 -10.68 -1.43 10.44
N ILE A 6 -9.75 -1.75 11.35
CA ILE A 6 -8.75 -2.81 11.15
C ILE A 6 -8.88 -3.81 12.28
N THR A 7 -8.96 -5.10 11.95
CA THR A 7 -8.92 -6.20 12.93
C THR A 7 -7.91 -7.25 12.45
N ALA A 8 -6.85 -7.46 13.22
CA ALA A 8 -5.89 -8.54 13.01
C ALA A 8 -6.16 -9.65 14.03
N ILE A 9 -6.30 -10.89 13.56
CA ILE A 9 -6.61 -12.06 14.38
C ILE A 9 -5.52 -13.11 14.20
N ASN A 10 -4.79 -13.40 15.27
CA ASN A 10 -3.69 -14.37 15.32
C ASN A 10 -2.71 -14.25 14.15
N ILE A 11 -2.35 -13.02 13.77
CA ILE A 11 -1.49 -12.81 12.61
C ILE A 11 -0.06 -13.24 12.92
N SER A 12 0.48 -14.04 12.03
CA SER A 12 1.84 -14.58 12.10
C SER A 12 2.49 -14.49 10.72
N ARG A 13 3.74 -14.01 10.66
CA ARG A 13 4.52 -13.91 9.43
C ARG A 13 5.89 -14.52 9.63
N LYS A 14 6.15 -15.57 8.85
CA LYS A 14 7.43 -16.28 8.79
C LYS A 14 8.08 -16.07 7.43
N PHE A 15 9.37 -15.79 7.43
CA PHE A 15 10.19 -15.68 6.23
C PHE A 15 11.11 -16.90 6.13
N GLY A 16 11.22 -17.47 4.93
CA GLY A 16 12.02 -18.67 4.67
C GLY A 16 11.26 -19.99 4.91
N THR A 17 11.98 -21.09 4.77
CA THR A 17 11.48 -22.47 4.96
C THR A 17 12.49 -23.29 5.77
N GLY A 18 12.02 -24.37 6.42
CA GLY A 18 12.86 -25.26 7.22
C GLY A 18 13.39 -24.62 8.52
N ASP A 19 14.51 -25.16 9.02
CA ASP A 19 15.10 -24.77 10.31
C ASP A 19 15.65 -23.33 10.34
N ALA A 20 15.87 -22.73 9.16
CA ALA A 20 16.31 -21.35 9.02
C ALA A 20 15.15 -20.33 8.96
N ALA A 21 13.90 -20.77 9.15
CA ALA A 21 12.74 -19.87 9.06
C ALA A 21 12.72 -18.85 10.21
N VAL A 22 12.63 -17.56 9.85
CA VAL A 22 12.59 -16.45 10.82
C VAL A 22 11.15 -15.99 11.01
N THR A 23 10.67 -16.03 12.24
CA THR A 23 9.34 -15.49 12.59
C THR A 23 9.46 -14.00 12.90
N ALA A 24 9.00 -13.15 11.99
CA ALA A 24 9.06 -11.69 12.15
C ALA A 24 7.88 -11.15 12.97
N VAL A 25 6.72 -11.78 12.84
CA VAL A 25 5.49 -11.45 13.59
C VAL A 25 4.90 -12.76 14.09
N LYS A 26 4.51 -12.80 15.38
CA LYS A 26 3.99 -14.00 16.03
C LYS A 26 2.72 -13.69 16.82
N ASP A 27 1.62 -14.30 16.40
CA ASP A 27 0.32 -14.40 17.09
C ASP A 27 -0.24 -13.05 17.59
N ILE A 28 -0.11 -12.02 16.75
CA ILE A 28 -0.58 -10.68 17.10
C ILE A 28 -2.10 -10.59 16.92
N ASN A 29 -2.76 -10.03 17.93
CA ASN A 29 -4.17 -9.67 17.90
C ASN A 29 -4.30 -8.17 18.11
N LEU A 30 -4.95 -7.46 17.19
CA LEU A 30 -5.06 -6.00 17.22
C LEU A 30 -6.42 -5.57 16.66
N LYS A 31 -7.03 -4.56 17.28
CA LYS A 31 -8.23 -3.90 16.76
C LYS A 31 -8.01 -2.40 16.80
N VAL A 32 -8.21 -1.74 15.66
CA VAL A 32 -8.05 -0.28 15.51
C VAL A 32 -9.40 0.31 15.09
N LYS A 33 -9.89 1.27 15.86
CA LYS A 33 -11.16 1.96 15.61
C LYS A 33 -10.99 3.10 14.60
N GLN A 34 -12.11 3.53 14.01
CA GLN A 34 -12.09 4.67 13.11
C GLN A 34 -11.66 5.94 13.84
N GLY A 35 -10.70 6.68 13.28
CA GLY A 35 -10.16 7.91 13.87
C GLY A 35 -9.17 7.67 15.02
N GLU A 36 -8.85 6.42 15.33
CA GLU A 36 -7.83 6.08 16.31
C GLU A 36 -6.43 6.29 15.75
N PHE A 37 -5.56 6.91 16.55
CA PHE A 37 -4.15 7.06 16.23
C PHE A 37 -3.35 5.98 16.97
N LEU A 38 -2.81 5.02 16.21
CA LEU A 38 -1.99 3.93 16.75
C LEU A 38 -0.50 4.20 16.49
N ALA A 39 0.30 4.14 17.55
CA ALA A 39 1.76 4.19 17.45
C ALA A 39 2.37 2.81 17.79
N ILE A 40 3.24 2.32 16.91
CA ILE A 40 3.96 1.06 17.11
C ILE A 40 5.44 1.38 17.36
N THR A 41 5.93 1.06 18.55
CA THR A 41 7.33 1.32 18.97
C THR A 41 8.06 0.02 19.25
N GLY A 42 9.40 0.03 19.19
CA GLY A 42 10.22 -1.16 19.44
C GLY A 42 11.61 -1.10 18.81
N ARG A 43 12.51 -1.97 19.26
CA ARG A 43 13.90 -2.07 18.78
C ARG A 43 13.98 -2.33 17.27
N SER A 44 15.08 -1.94 16.63
CA SER A 44 15.31 -2.29 15.22
C SER A 44 15.22 -3.82 15.03
N GLY A 45 14.62 -4.27 13.94
CA GLY A 45 14.41 -5.70 13.67
C GLY A 45 13.22 -6.36 14.39
N SER A 46 12.48 -5.65 15.25
CA SER A 46 11.34 -6.24 15.98
C SER A 46 10.08 -6.53 15.15
N GLY A 47 10.16 -6.49 13.81
CA GLY A 47 9.01 -6.79 12.93
C GLY A 47 8.00 -5.66 12.74
N LYS A 48 8.26 -4.42 13.18
CA LYS A 48 7.33 -3.28 13.04
C LYS A 48 6.91 -2.98 11.59
N THR A 49 7.91 -2.87 10.71
CA THR A 49 7.66 -2.62 9.28
C THR A 49 6.91 -3.80 8.67
N THR A 50 7.23 -5.03 9.07
CA THR A 50 6.49 -6.22 8.65
C THR A 50 5.03 -6.15 9.09
N LEU A 51 4.77 -5.82 10.36
CA LEU A 51 3.41 -5.66 10.88
C LEU A 51 2.64 -4.57 10.13
N LEU A 52 3.25 -3.40 9.88
CA LEU A 52 2.62 -2.33 9.10
C LEU A 52 2.31 -2.75 7.66
N ASN A 53 3.21 -3.50 7.02
CA ASN A 53 2.98 -4.02 5.67
C ASN A 53 1.81 -5.02 5.62
N LEU A 54 1.69 -5.88 6.63
CA LEU A 54 0.58 -6.82 6.77
C LEU A 54 -0.75 -6.10 6.97
N LEU A 55 -0.82 -5.17 7.95
CA LEU A 55 -2.02 -4.39 8.22
C LEU A 55 -2.44 -3.53 7.03
N GLY A 56 -1.46 -3.08 6.25
CA GLY A 56 -1.66 -2.29 5.05
C GLY A 56 -1.98 -3.11 3.78
N GLY A 57 -2.05 -4.44 3.86
CA GLY A 57 -2.33 -5.30 2.71
C GLY A 57 -1.26 -5.24 1.61
N LEU A 58 -0.01 -4.87 1.96
CA LEU A 58 1.14 -4.93 1.05
C LEU A 58 1.82 -6.30 1.08
N ASP A 59 1.67 -7.04 2.18
CA ASP A 59 2.16 -8.41 2.36
C ASP A 59 1.02 -9.27 2.92
N GLN A 60 1.12 -10.58 2.75
CA GLN A 60 0.14 -11.54 3.28
C GLN A 60 0.68 -12.26 4.52
N PRO A 61 -0.17 -12.47 5.55
CA PRO A 61 0.24 -13.26 6.71
C PRO A 61 0.49 -14.71 6.29
N THR A 62 1.43 -15.37 6.97
CA THR A 62 1.63 -16.83 6.83
C THR A 62 0.51 -17.60 7.55
N HIS A 63 -0.04 -17.02 8.62
CA HIS A 63 -1.17 -17.57 9.37
C HIS A 63 -1.99 -16.43 10.01
N GLY A 64 -3.27 -16.67 10.23
CA GLY A 64 -4.22 -15.67 10.73
C GLY A 64 -4.90 -14.89 9.62
N GLN A 65 -5.73 -13.93 10.02
CA GLN A 65 -6.57 -13.14 9.11
C GLN A 65 -6.53 -11.65 9.47
N ILE A 66 -6.70 -10.81 8.46
CA ILE A 66 -6.74 -9.35 8.61
C ILE A 66 -8.01 -8.86 7.96
N LEU A 67 -8.86 -8.23 8.76
CA LEU A 67 -10.13 -7.67 8.33
C LEU A 67 -10.00 -6.16 8.21
N LEU A 68 -10.30 -5.63 7.02
CA LEU A 68 -10.49 -4.19 6.80
C LEU A 68 -11.98 -3.91 6.61
N GLN A 69 -12.56 -3.08 7.47
CA GLN A 69 -14.00 -2.75 7.45
C GLN A 69 -14.89 -4.01 7.36
N ASN A 70 -14.57 -5.03 8.17
CA ASN A 70 -15.21 -6.36 8.21
C ASN A 70 -15.07 -7.21 6.94
N ARG A 71 -14.13 -6.90 6.05
CA ARG A 71 -13.79 -7.74 4.90
C ARG A 71 -12.42 -8.36 5.08
N ASP A 72 -12.32 -9.66 4.94
CA ASP A 72 -11.03 -10.36 5.04
C ASP A 72 -10.17 -10.05 3.82
N LEU A 73 -8.92 -9.68 4.04
CA LEU A 73 -7.96 -9.41 2.97
C LEU A 73 -7.50 -10.70 2.27
N SER A 74 -7.56 -11.87 2.93
CA SER A 74 -7.16 -13.14 2.28
C SER A 74 -8.15 -13.62 1.22
N ASP A 75 -9.42 -13.24 1.37
CA ASP A 75 -10.50 -13.69 0.49
C ASP A 75 -10.69 -12.76 -0.73
N MET A 76 -9.96 -11.64 -0.77
CA MET A 76 -10.04 -10.67 -1.86
C MET A 76 -9.21 -11.11 -3.06
N SER A 77 -9.81 -10.97 -4.24
CA SER A 77 -9.08 -11.09 -5.49
C SER A 77 -8.07 -9.94 -5.70
N ASP A 78 -7.05 -10.15 -6.52
CA ASP A 78 -6.04 -9.11 -6.82
C ASP A 78 -6.65 -7.76 -7.23
N PRO A 79 -7.70 -7.70 -8.10
CA PRO A 79 -8.36 -6.43 -8.45
C PRO A 79 -9.02 -5.75 -7.26
N GLU A 80 -9.62 -6.51 -6.35
CA GLU A 80 -10.26 -5.99 -5.13
C GLU A 80 -9.21 -5.43 -4.17
N MET A 81 -8.08 -6.13 -4.00
CA MET A 81 -6.95 -5.67 -3.20
C MET A 81 -6.32 -4.39 -3.76
N VAL A 82 -6.23 -4.24 -5.08
CA VAL A 82 -5.77 -2.99 -5.71
C VAL A 82 -6.75 -1.85 -5.46
N LYS A 83 -8.06 -2.10 -5.60
CA LYS A 83 -9.09 -1.08 -5.35
C LYS A 83 -9.09 -0.64 -3.89
N LEU A 84 -8.99 -1.57 -2.95
CA LEU A 84 -8.92 -1.33 -1.51
C LEU A 84 -7.69 -0.49 -1.15
N ARG A 85 -6.51 -0.87 -1.62
CA ARG A 85 -5.27 -0.09 -1.37
C ARG A 85 -5.39 1.33 -1.92
N ARG A 86 -5.99 1.49 -3.11
CA ARG A 86 -6.18 2.80 -3.74
C ARG A 86 -7.16 3.72 -3.00
N GLN A 87 -8.17 3.16 -2.32
CA GLN A 87 -9.27 3.93 -1.73
C GLN A 87 -9.15 4.12 -0.23
N ASN A 88 -8.52 3.17 0.47
CA ASN A 88 -8.57 3.10 1.92
C ASN A 88 -7.19 3.21 2.60
N ILE A 89 -6.09 3.07 1.85
CA ILE A 89 -4.75 2.94 2.43
C ILE A 89 -3.79 3.93 1.76
N GLY A 90 -3.09 4.72 2.57
CA GLY A 90 -1.98 5.55 2.14
C GLY A 90 -0.72 5.14 2.89
N PHE A 91 0.44 5.14 2.21
CA PHE A 91 1.72 4.82 2.82
C PHE A 91 2.66 6.00 2.75
N ILE A 92 3.39 6.21 3.84
CA ILE A 92 4.52 7.11 3.92
C ILE A 92 5.68 6.27 4.45
N PHE A 93 6.75 6.17 3.67
CA PHE A 93 7.93 5.37 4.02
C PHE A 93 8.94 6.22 4.81
N GLN A 94 9.79 5.56 5.59
CA GLN A 94 10.87 6.22 6.34
C GLN A 94 11.90 6.88 5.42
N SER A 95 12.17 6.29 4.25
CA SER A 95 12.96 6.91 3.19
C SER A 95 12.02 7.57 2.19
N PHE A 96 12.34 8.80 1.79
CA PHE A 96 11.62 9.53 0.76
C PHE A 96 11.81 8.81 -0.57
N GLY A 97 10.86 7.91 -0.90
CA GLY A 97 10.82 7.20 -2.18
C GLY A 97 10.46 8.10 -3.37
N LEU A 98 10.95 9.35 -3.34
CA LEU A 98 10.69 10.35 -4.35
C LEU A 98 11.47 10.00 -5.62
N LEU A 99 10.85 10.24 -6.77
CA LEU A 99 11.49 10.18 -8.07
C LEU A 99 12.31 11.46 -8.25
N PRO A 100 13.66 11.39 -8.25
CA PRO A 100 14.53 12.57 -8.22
C PRO A 100 14.36 13.52 -9.42
N LEU A 101 13.66 13.08 -10.47
CA LEU A 101 13.37 13.84 -11.68
C LEU A 101 12.05 14.62 -11.62
N LEU A 102 11.27 14.50 -10.54
CA LEU A 102 9.96 15.12 -10.40
C LEU A 102 9.93 16.12 -9.24
N SER A 103 9.11 17.16 -9.39
CA SER A 103 8.79 18.03 -8.26
C SER A 103 7.80 17.33 -7.33
N ALA A 104 7.81 17.68 -6.04
CA ALA A 104 6.89 17.14 -5.05
C ALA A 104 5.42 17.24 -5.49
N TYR A 105 5.04 18.36 -6.13
CA TYR A 105 3.70 18.53 -6.69
C TYR A 105 3.37 17.48 -7.76
N LYS A 106 4.30 17.22 -8.68
CA LYS A 106 4.09 16.22 -9.75
C LYS A 106 3.99 14.81 -9.17
N GLU A 107 4.78 14.49 -8.15
CA GLU A 107 4.70 13.18 -7.48
C GLU A 107 3.40 12.96 -6.73
N CYS A 108 2.93 13.94 -5.96
CA CYS A 108 1.60 13.90 -5.37
C CYS A 108 0.52 13.76 -6.46
N GLY A 109 0.71 14.45 -7.58
CA GLY A 109 -0.16 14.36 -8.76
C GLY A 109 -0.22 12.96 -9.36
N ILE A 110 0.86 12.17 -9.33
CA ILE A 110 0.87 10.78 -9.80
C ILE A 110 -0.13 9.96 -9.01
N ALA A 111 -0.06 9.96 -7.67
CA ALA A 111 -0.98 9.17 -6.84
C ALA A 111 -2.46 9.53 -7.08
N ILE A 112 -2.77 10.84 -7.22
CA ILE A 112 -4.12 11.33 -7.51
C ILE A 112 -4.58 10.93 -8.92
N THR A 113 -3.66 10.98 -9.88
CA THR A 113 -3.96 10.62 -11.27
C THR A 113 -4.25 9.13 -11.39
N TYR A 114 -3.47 8.28 -10.72
CA TYR A 114 -3.71 6.84 -10.67
C TYR A 114 -4.95 6.46 -9.86
N SER A 115 -5.35 7.27 -8.87
CA SER A 115 -6.63 7.06 -8.17
C SER A 115 -7.85 7.31 -9.07
N ARG A 116 -7.73 8.21 -10.06
CA ARG A 116 -8.80 8.58 -11.01
C ARG A 116 -8.81 7.79 -12.33
N LEU A 117 -7.66 7.51 -12.95
CA LEU A 117 -7.59 7.04 -14.35
C LEU A 117 -7.97 5.57 -14.60
N PHE A 118 -8.01 4.71 -13.59
CA PHE A 118 -8.44 3.31 -13.78
C PHE A 118 -9.96 3.11 -13.70
N MET A 119 -10.76 4.17 -13.76
CA MET A 119 -12.21 4.06 -13.92
C MET A 119 -12.65 3.69 -15.36
N GLU A 120 -11.79 3.85 -16.38
CA GLU A 120 -12.20 3.72 -17.79
C GLU A 120 -11.14 3.06 -18.70
N ARG A 121 -10.75 1.81 -18.44
CA ARG A 121 -10.02 1.01 -19.45
C ARG A 121 -10.73 -0.33 -19.66
N PRO A 122 -11.48 -0.51 -20.76
CA PRO A 122 -11.93 -1.82 -21.22
C PRO A 122 -10.72 -2.76 -21.42
N LYS A 123 -10.89 -4.05 -21.08
CA LYS A 123 -9.84 -5.09 -21.06
C LYS A 123 -9.12 -5.33 -22.40
N ASP A 124 -9.61 -4.78 -23.51
CA ASP A 124 -9.18 -5.18 -24.86
C ASP A 124 -8.24 -4.20 -25.57
N SER A 125 -7.67 -3.22 -24.87
CA SER A 125 -6.80 -2.20 -25.49
C SER A 125 -5.35 -2.31 -25.04
N CYS A 126 -4.69 -3.43 -25.36
CA CYS A 126 -3.22 -3.47 -25.39
C CYS A 126 -2.75 -2.64 -26.61
N PRO A 127 -2.09 -1.48 -26.42
CA PRO A 127 -1.61 -0.72 -27.56
C PRO A 127 -0.33 -1.38 -28.06
N ARG A 128 -0.39 -2.02 -29.23
CA ARG A 128 0.78 -2.59 -29.93
C ARG A 128 1.84 -1.56 -30.35
N ASN A 129 1.65 -0.27 -30.04
CA ASN A 129 2.57 0.81 -30.37
C ASN A 129 2.87 1.66 -29.12
N ILE A 130 3.78 1.18 -28.28
CA ILE A 130 4.51 2.03 -27.33
C ILE A 130 5.49 2.91 -28.11
N GLY A 131 4.95 3.99 -28.67
CA GLY A 131 5.67 5.09 -29.31
C GLY A 131 5.03 6.40 -28.90
N THR A 132 4.82 6.65 -27.61
CA THR A 132 4.16 7.88 -27.16
C THR A 132 5.17 9.00 -26.93
N ARG A 133 5.26 9.83 -27.97
CA ARG A 133 5.70 11.23 -28.00
C ARG A 133 5.10 12.01 -26.82
N TRP A 134 5.93 12.41 -25.86
CA TRP A 134 5.56 13.39 -24.82
C TRP A 134 5.29 14.77 -25.45
N PRO A 135 4.21 15.48 -25.08
CA PRO A 135 3.98 16.84 -25.56
C PRO A 135 5.02 17.78 -24.92
N LYS A 136 5.91 18.34 -25.73
CA LYS A 136 6.88 19.36 -25.27
C LYS A 136 6.11 20.60 -24.82
N ARG A 137 6.09 20.89 -23.51
CA ARG A 137 5.82 22.24 -23.01
C ARG A 137 6.93 23.18 -23.48
N GLN A 138 6.57 24.20 -24.24
CA GLN A 138 7.42 25.35 -24.51
C GLN A 138 7.22 26.37 -23.38
N ASP A 139 8.00 26.25 -22.31
CA ASP A 139 8.15 27.34 -21.34
C ASP A 139 9.46 28.07 -21.71
N LYS A 140 9.34 29.17 -22.47
CA LYS A 140 10.47 30.07 -22.79
C LYS A 140 10.62 31.05 -21.61
N PRO A 141 11.81 31.21 -20.99
CA PRO A 141 11.96 32.20 -19.93
C PRO A 141 11.86 33.62 -20.50
N PRO A 142 11.28 34.60 -19.76
CA PRO A 142 11.25 35.99 -20.20
C PRO A 142 12.66 36.58 -20.18
N THR A 143 13.04 37.19 -21.30
CA THR A 143 14.26 37.98 -21.46
C THR A 143 14.13 39.30 -20.69
N ILE A 144 15.14 39.63 -19.88
CA ILE A 144 15.62 41.00 -19.66
C ILE A 144 17.12 40.95 -19.85
#